data_AF-A0A8X6JZZ5-F1
#
_entry.id   AF-A0A8X6JZZ5-F1
#
_cell.length_a   1.000
_cell.length_b   1.000
_cell.length_c   1.000
_cell.angle_alpha   90.00
_cell.angle_beta   90.00
_cell.angle_gamma   90.00
#
_symmetry.space_group_name_H-M   'P 1'
#
loop_
_entity.id
_entity.type
_entity.pdbx_description
1 polymer ?
#
loop_
_entity_poly.entity_id
_entity_poly.type
_entity_poly.pdbx_seq_one_letter_code
_entity_poly.pdbx_strand_id
1 'polypeptide(L)'
;MRRSNILEITAGLFVLIFTIFLIFFAIDKLSYIKKNYKDCYKIYGLFANANGIGVGDSVKISGVDVGSITGVSLDKATYVARIDMCISKDIKLPIDSSALITSSGVVGSKFVNISPGSDIKLILHGGKIEYTQAEANMGGIMDRILEATGLDDPKLAYEVRFLYPLFSSDEIYTTNNGDIFEQASHTIIPDINDIEVVKKGLNFNYSISHVKGSQSIIPIKVFDDGKFTYLQFNKINSDFPAVFMVDSAGYESLVNFRTADNYLIIERVSSVFTLRNGSSTVCLFNENMPFKKGK
;
A
#
# COMPACT_ATOMS: atom_id res chain seq x y z
N MET A 1 23.44 57.83 43.62
CA MET A 1 22.51 57.03 42.79
C MET A 1 23.17 56.70 41.45
N ARG A 2 23.79 55.53 41.26
CA ARG A 2 24.44 55.17 39.96
C ARG A 2 24.51 53.67 39.61
N ARG A 3 23.99 52.77 40.46
CA ARG A 3 24.00 51.30 40.21
C ARG A 3 22.75 50.79 39.46
N SER A 4 21.59 51.41 39.67
CA SER A 4 20.32 51.07 39.00
C SER A 4 20.43 51.08 37.49
N ASN A 5 20.87 52.22 36.93
CA ASN A 5 20.92 52.47 35.49
C ASN A 5 21.86 51.49 34.77
N ILE A 6 22.92 51.00 35.43
CA ILE A 6 23.85 50.02 34.86
C ILE A 6 23.16 48.64 34.75
N LEU A 7 22.41 48.24 35.78
CA LEU A 7 21.69 46.96 35.80
C LEU A 7 20.56 46.94 34.77
N GLU A 8 19.86 48.07 34.61
CA GLU A 8 18.82 48.28 33.59
C GLU A 8 19.40 48.25 32.16
N ILE A 9 20.51 48.95 31.90
CA ILE A 9 21.21 48.92 30.60
C ILE A 9 21.74 47.52 30.26
N THR A 10 22.30 46.80 31.23
CA THR A 10 22.80 45.43 31.00
C THR A 10 21.67 44.43 30.75
N ALA A 11 20.53 44.56 31.44
CA ALA A 11 19.34 43.76 31.16
C ALA A 11 18.78 44.04 29.74
N GLY A 12 18.66 45.31 29.37
CA GLY A 12 18.21 45.71 28.02
C GLY A 12 19.14 45.19 26.91
N LEU A 13 20.46 45.29 27.11
CA LEU A 13 21.45 44.77 26.16
C LEU A 13 21.38 43.24 26.03
N PHE A 14 21.19 42.52 27.14
CA PHE A 14 21.02 41.06 27.13
C PHE A 14 19.77 40.64 26.34
N VAL A 15 18.62 41.28 26.58
CA VAL A 15 17.37 41.02 25.85
C VAL A 15 17.52 41.33 24.36
N LEU A 16 18.23 42.40 24.00
CA LEU A 16 18.50 42.77 22.61
C LEU A 16 19.38 41.73 21.90
N ILE A 17 20.46 41.27 22.54
CA ILE A 17 21.33 40.21 22.01
C ILE A 17 20.56 38.89 21.85
N PHE A 18 19.76 38.51 22.86
CA PHE A 18 18.95 37.29 22.81
C PHE A 18 17.89 37.34 21.70
N THR A 19 17.25 38.49 21.50
CA THR A 19 16.30 38.71 20.40
C THR A 19 16.98 38.57 19.03
N ILE A 20 18.17 39.15 18.84
CA ILE A 20 18.95 39.00 17.61
C ILE A 20 19.35 37.53 17.37
N PHE A 21 19.74 36.80 18.41
CA PHE A 21 20.05 35.37 18.31
C PHE A 21 18.83 34.55 17.87
N LEU A 22 17.64 34.78 18.45
CA LEU A 22 16.41 34.10 18.03
C LEU A 22 16.02 34.44 16.59
N ILE A 23 16.19 35.69 16.16
CA ILE A 23 15.97 36.09 14.76
C ILE A 23 16.93 35.34 13.82
N PHE A 24 18.21 35.27 14.16
CA PHE A 24 19.21 34.55 13.35
C PHE A 24 18.89 33.04 13.27
N PHE A 25 18.59 32.40 14.40
CA PHE A 25 18.19 31.00 14.46
C PHE A 25 16.90 30.71 13.65
N ALA A 26 15.93 31.61 13.67
CA ALA A 26 14.72 31.49 12.86
C ALA A 26 15.01 31.63 11.36
N ILE A 27 15.91 32.56 10.97
CA ILE A 27 16.37 32.71 9.58
C ILE A 27 17.12 31.46 9.11
N ASP A 28 18.02 30.91 9.93
CA ASP A 28 18.75 29.67 9.60
C ASP A 28 17.80 28.47 9.44
N LYS A 29 16.81 28.32 10.32
CA LYS A 29 15.76 27.29 10.18
C LYS A 29 14.97 27.45 8.87
N LEU A 30 14.59 28.68 8.52
CA LEU A 30 13.86 28.98 7.27
C LEU A 30 14.73 28.77 6.03
N SER A 31 16.03 29.05 6.13
CA SER A 31 17.04 28.86 5.08
C SER A 31 17.35 27.37 4.85
N TYR A 32 17.49 26.59 5.92
CA TYR A 32 17.63 25.14 5.89
C TYR A 32 16.46 24.48 5.15
N ILE A 33 15.23 24.84 5.50
CA ILE A 33 14.01 24.38 4.80
C ILE A 33 14.08 24.76 3.32
N LYS A 34 14.36 26.03 2.98
CA LYS A 34 14.46 26.48 1.57
C LYS A 34 15.55 25.79 0.76
N LYS A 35 16.65 25.33 1.37
CA LYS A 35 17.79 24.75 0.65
C LYS A 35 17.43 23.41 0.01
N ASN A 36 16.67 22.56 0.69
CA ASN A 36 16.27 21.24 0.15
C ASN A 36 15.34 21.33 -1.08
N TYR A 37 14.60 22.44 -1.27
CA TYR A 37 13.77 22.64 -2.47
C TYR A 37 14.55 22.97 -3.75
N LYS A 38 15.87 23.23 -3.69
CA LYS A 38 16.68 23.54 -4.89
C LYS A 38 17.16 22.30 -5.66
N ASP A 39 17.38 21.18 -4.96
CA ASP A 39 17.89 19.94 -5.54
C ASP A 39 16.85 18.81 -5.56
N CYS A 40 15.60 19.18 -5.88
CA CYS A 40 14.53 18.25 -6.21
C CYS A 40 14.16 18.28 -7.70
N TYR A 41 13.42 17.27 -8.15
CA TYR A 41 12.58 17.34 -9.34
C TYR A 41 11.12 17.47 -8.93
N LYS A 42 10.32 18.13 -9.76
CA LYS A 42 8.89 18.30 -9.51
C LYS A 42 8.10 17.21 -10.18
N ILE A 43 7.10 16.67 -9.49
CA ILE A 43 6.08 15.75 -10.04
C ILE A 43 4.71 16.13 -9.47
N TYR A 44 3.63 15.58 -10.00
CA TYR A 44 2.29 15.80 -9.43
C TYR A 44 1.43 14.54 -9.42
N GLY A 45 0.43 14.53 -8.54
CA GLY A 45 -0.64 13.53 -8.51
C GLY A 45 -2.02 14.20 -8.53
N LEU A 46 -3.03 13.47 -8.99
CA LEU A 46 -4.43 13.89 -9.00
C LEU A 46 -5.22 13.01 -8.02
N PHE A 47 -5.78 13.58 -6.98
CA PHE A 47 -6.40 12.86 -5.86
C PHE A 47 -7.89 13.21 -5.72
N ALA A 48 -8.72 12.21 -5.41
CA ALA A 48 -10.16 12.39 -5.24
C ALA A 48 -10.54 13.31 -4.06
N ASN A 49 -9.65 13.42 -3.05
CA ASN A 49 -9.70 14.45 -2.03
C ASN A 49 -8.28 14.88 -1.61
N ALA A 50 -8.16 16.02 -0.93
CA ALA A 50 -6.91 16.52 -0.34
C ALA A 50 -7.15 17.06 1.08
N ASN A 51 -8.08 16.45 1.81
CA ASN A 51 -8.54 16.99 3.08
C ASN A 51 -7.49 16.80 4.17
N GLY A 52 -7.03 17.90 4.76
CA GLY A 52 -6.02 17.90 5.81
C GLY A 52 -4.58 17.76 5.32
N ILE A 53 -4.30 18.03 4.02
CA ILE A 53 -2.95 18.11 3.47
C ILE A 53 -2.67 19.51 2.91
N GLY A 54 -1.41 19.97 2.99
CA GLY A 54 -1.02 21.34 2.68
C GLY A 54 0.41 21.51 2.17
N VAL A 55 0.77 22.74 1.82
CA VAL A 55 2.11 23.08 1.34
C VAL A 55 3.10 23.04 2.51
N GLY A 56 4.18 22.27 2.33
CA GLY A 56 5.18 21.99 3.36
C GLY A 56 5.06 20.61 4.01
N ASP A 57 3.94 19.90 3.83
CA ASP A 57 3.79 18.53 4.33
C ASP A 57 4.76 17.57 3.62
N SER A 58 5.17 16.52 4.33
CA SER A 58 6.12 15.53 3.84
C SER A 58 5.59 14.74 2.63
N VAL A 59 6.53 14.35 1.77
CA VAL A 59 6.41 13.17 0.91
C VAL A 59 7.38 12.12 1.42
N LYS A 60 6.87 10.92 1.69
CA LYS A 60 7.62 9.81 2.29
C LYS A 60 7.68 8.60 1.36
N ILE A 61 8.74 7.80 1.49
CA ILE A 61 8.83 6.42 0.97
C ILE A 61 9.22 5.54 2.15
N SER A 62 8.48 4.46 2.40
CA SER A 62 8.73 3.53 3.51
C SER A 62 8.86 4.23 4.89
N GLY A 63 8.15 5.36 5.07
CA GLY A 63 8.20 6.20 6.28
C GLY A 63 9.31 7.28 6.31
N VAL A 64 10.34 7.17 5.46
CA VAL A 64 11.46 8.12 5.36
C VAL A 64 11.05 9.33 4.51
N ASP A 65 11.36 10.55 4.95
CA ASP A 65 11.10 11.78 4.19
C ASP A 65 12.04 11.90 2.98
N VAL A 66 11.45 11.98 1.78
CA VAL A 66 12.16 12.04 0.49
C VAL A 66 11.84 13.30 -0.32
N GLY A 67 10.92 14.11 0.17
CA GLY A 67 10.40 15.29 -0.51
C GLY A 67 9.32 15.99 0.30
N SER A 68 8.66 16.96 -0.31
CA SER A 68 7.57 17.71 0.30
C SER A 68 6.61 18.31 -0.73
N ILE A 69 5.41 18.67 -0.26
CA ILE A 69 4.37 19.29 -1.07
C ILE A 69 4.69 20.77 -1.30
N THR A 70 4.69 21.18 -2.57
CA THR A 70 4.93 22.55 -3.03
C THR A 70 3.66 23.27 -3.49
N GLY A 71 2.58 22.54 -3.76
CA GLY A 71 1.30 23.11 -4.17
C GLY A 71 0.14 22.15 -3.93
N VAL A 72 -1.00 22.71 -3.56
CA VAL A 72 -2.31 22.05 -3.50
C VAL A 72 -3.27 22.94 -4.30
N SER A 73 -3.95 22.37 -5.29
CA SER A 73 -4.85 23.11 -6.18
C SER A 73 -6.00 22.24 -6.68
N LEU A 74 -7.03 22.86 -7.26
CA LEU A 74 -8.16 22.16 -7.89
C LEU A 74 -7.93 22.11 -9.41
N ASP A 75 -7.96 20.92 -10.00
CA ASP A 75 -8.01 20.78 -11.45
C ASP A 75 -9.38 21.24 -11.96
N LYS A 76 -9.40 22.25 -12.82
CA LYS A 76 -10.65 22.92 -13.25
C LYS A 76 -11.44 22.15 -14.31
N ALA A 77 -10.88 21.09 -14.90
CA ALA A 77 -11.55 20.27 -15.90
C ALA A 77 -12.20 19.02 -15.28
N THR A 78 -11.55 18.45 -14.25
CA THR A 78 -11.96 17.19 -13.61
C THR A 78 -12.45 17.36 -12.17
N TYR A 79 -12.29 18.55 -11.57
CA TYR A 79 -12.66 18.87 -10.18
C TYR A 79 -11.99 17.99 -9.11
N VAL A 80 -10.87 17.34 -9.45
CA VAL A 80 -10.02 16.59 -8.50
C VAL A 80 -8.92 17.48 -7.93
N ALA A 81 -8.36 17.10 -6.77
CA ALA A 81 -7.28 17.84 -6.16
C ALA A 81 -5.93 17.50 -6.81
N ARG A 82 -5.24 18.49 -7.38
CA ARG A 82 -3.87 18.38 -7.86
C ARG A 82 -2.89 18.68 -6.71
N ILE A 83 -1.99 17.76 -6.44
CA ILE A 83 -0.90 17.90 -5.47
C ILE A 83 0.43 17.96 -6.22
N ASP A 84 1.15 19.08 -6.12
CA ASP A 84 2.45 19.32 -6.74
C ASP A 84 3.58 19.07 -5.73
N MET A 85 4.43 18.09 -5.99
CA MET A 85 5.44 17.56 -5.08
C MET A 85 6.87 17.84 -5.57
N CYS A 86 7.81 17.99 -4.64
CA CYS A 86 9.24 18.19 -4.86
C CYS A 86 10.00 17.02 -4.24
N ILE A 87 10.53 16.13 -5.08
CA ILE A 87 11.21 14.87 -4.69
C ILE A 87 12.72 15.01 -4.89
N SER A 88 13.52 14.63 -3.89
CA SER A 88 14.98 14.78 -3.94
C SER A 88 15.62 14.05 -5.13
N LYS A 89 16.61 14.67 -5.80
CA LYS A 89 17.19 14.19 -7.08
C LYS A 89 17.90 12.84 -7.02
N ASP A 90 18.30 12.39 -5.83
CA ASP A 90 18.86 11.05 -5.59
C ASP A 90 17.81 9.93 -5.69
N ILE A 91 16.54 10.26 -5.44
CA ILE A 91 15.42 9.31 -5.44
C ILE A 91 14.85 9.16 -6.86
N LYS A 92 15.00 7.97 -7.44
CA LYS A 92 14.48 7.62 -8.77
C LYS A 92 13.16 6.86 -8.63
N LEU A 93 12.06 7.46 -9.09
CA LEU A 93 10.73 6.85 -9.05
C LEU A 93 10.37 6.20 -10.39
N PRO A 94 10.09 4.88 -10.44
CA PRO A 94 9.48 4.22 -11.60
C PRO A 94 8.13 4.82 -12.01
N ILE A 95 7.75 4.73 -13.30
CA ILE A 95 6.47 5.31 -13.79
C ILE A 95 5.22 4.59 -13.23
N ASP A 96 5.36 3.35 -12.79
CA ASP A 96 4.32 2.55 -12.13
C ASP A 96 4.28 2.76 -10.60
N SER A 97 5.04 3.74 -10.07
CA SER A 97 4.92 4.17 -8.68
C SER A 97 3.51 4.67 -8.36
N SER A 98 3.06 4.43 -7.13
CA SER A 98 1.76 4.89 -6.62
C SER A 98 1.92 5.84 -5.43
N ALA A 99 0.90 6.66 -5.17
CA ALA A 99 0.88 7.64 -4.09
C ALA A 99 -0.43 7.59 -3.29
N LEU A 100 -0.31 7.55 -1.96
CA LEU A 100 -1.42 7.53 -1.00
C LEU A 100 -1.34 8.74 -0.06
N ILE A 101 -2.41 9.53 0.04
CA ILE A 101 -2.58 10.50 1.14
C ILE A 101 -2.98 9.75 2.40
N THR A 102 -2.13 9.79 3.43
CA THR A 102 -2.29 9.06 4.69
C THR A 102 -1.80 9.87 5.90
N SER A 103 -2.26 9.55 7.12
CA SER A 103 -1.80 10.21 8.37
C SER A 103 -0.83 9.35 9.20
N SER A 104 0.00 10.03 10.00
CA SER A 104 0.95 9.40 10.95
C SER A 104 0.23 8.79 12.17
N GLY A 105 -0.62 7.80 11.93
CA GLY A 105 -1.58 7.26 12.90
C GLY A 105 -2.92 8.02 12.92
N VAL A 106 -3.81 7.64 13.84
CA VAL A 106 -5.24 8.05 13.88
C VAL A 106 -5.45 9.57 13.98
N VAL A 107 -4.55 10.29 14.65
CA VAL A 107 -4.62 11.75 14.87
C VAL A 107 -3.33 12.44 14.40
N GLY A 108 -2.55 11.78 13.53
CA GLY A 108 -1.32 12.34 12.98
C GLY A 108 -1.57 13.37 11.89
N SER A 109 -0.58 14.23 11.64
CA SER A 109 -0.55 15.02 10.40
C SER A 109 -0.55 14.10 9.17
N LYS A 110 -1.12 14.59 8.07
CA LYS A 110 -1.11 13.87 6.79
C LYS A 110 0.16 14.13 6.00
N PHE A 111 0.46 13.19 5.12
CA PHE A 111 1.59 13.20 4.21
C PHE A 111 1.24 12.38 2.96
N VAL A 112 2.03 12.50 1.90
CA VAL A 112 1.93 11.58 0.76
C VAL A 112 2.93 10.44 0.97
N ASN A 113 2.44 9.22 1.11
CA ASN A 113 3.28 8.02 1.04
C ASN A 113 3.38 7.59 -0.42
N ILE A 114 4.60 7.53 -0.98
CA ILE A 114 4.87 6.96 -2.29
C ILE A 114 5.34 5.52 -2.12
N SER A 115 4.70 4.60 -2.85
CA SER A 115 5.20 3.24 -3.03
C SER A 115 5.82 3.14 -4.43
N PRO A 116 7.15 2.99 -4.54
CA PRO A 116 7.81 2.74 -5.82
C PRO A 116 7.27 1.50 -6.51
N GLY A 117 7.18 1.56 -7.83
CA GLY A 117 6.91 0.39 -8.68
C GLY A 117 8.20 -0.35 -9.06
N SER A 118 8.19 -1.01 -10.22
CA SER A 118 9.31 -1.80 -10.75
C SER A 118 9.59 -1.57 -12.25
N ASP A 119 8.95 -0.61 -12.93
CA ASP A 119 9.33 -0.23 -14.31
C ASP A 119 10.76 0.38 -14.32
N ILE A 120 11.48 0.11 -15.41
CA ILE A 120 12.81 0.65 -15.73
C ILE A 120 12.70 2.15 -16.10
N LYS A 121 11.56 2.57 -16.65
CA LYS A 121 11.26 3.97 -16.98
C LYS A 121 10.98 4.76 -15.69
N LEU A 122 11.53 5.97 -15.62
CA LEU A 122 11.41 6.84 -14.46
C LEU A 122 10.46 8.03 -14.72
N ILE A 123 9.76 8.49 -13.68
CA ILE A 123 9.00 9.73 -13.69
C ILE A 123 9.98 10.90 -13.80
N LEU A 124 9.90 11.65 -14.90
CA LEU A 124 10.76 12.80 -15.17
C LEU A 124 10.23 14.08 -14.48
N HIS A 125 11.02 15.14 -14.50
CA HIS A 125 10.58 16.46 -14.03
C HIS A 125 9.33 16.93 -14.79
N GLY A 126 8.30 17.37 -14.06
CA GLY A 126 6.97 17.71 -14.59
C GLY A 126 6.05 16.50 -14.76
N GLY A 127 6.51 15.28 -14.47
CA GLY A 127 5.75 14.04 -14.64
C GLY A 127 4.59 13.88 -13.65
N LYS A 128 3.65 13.02 -14.04
CA LYS A 128 2.46 12.65 -13.25
C LYS A 128 2.66 11.27 -12.62
N ILE A 129 2.17 11.09 -11.40
CA ILE A 129 1.87 9.77 -10.81
C ILE A 129 0.46 9.36 -11.28
N GLU A 130 0.36 8.23 -11.97
CA GLU A 130 -0.92 7.72 -12.50
C GLU A 130 -1.78 7.06 -11.41
N TYR A 131 -1.16 6.33 -10.48
CA TYR A 131 -1.85 5.57 -9.44
C TYR A 131 -1.93 6.34 -8.12
N THR A 132 -3.04 7.04 -7.90
CA THR A 132 -3.25 7.92 -6.74
C THR A 132 -4.45 7.50 -5.89
N GLN A 133 -4.28 7.55 -4.56
CA GLN A 133 -5.31 7.23 -3.58
C GLN A 133 -5.29 8.21 -2.41
N ALA A 134 -6.42 8.33 -1.71
CA ALA A 134 -6.51 9.08 -0.45
C ALA A 134 -7.33 8.26 0.54
N GLU A 135 -6.94 8.29 1.82
CA GLU A 135 -7.71 7.64 2.89
C GLU A 135 -9.19 8.02 2.86
N ALA A 136 -10.04 7.04 3.17
CA ALA A 136 -11.45 7.29 3.45
C ALA A 136 -11.59 8.20 4.67
N ASN A 137 -12.43 9.23 4.55
CA ASN A 137 -12.70 10.15 5.66
C ASN A 137 -13.36 9.38 6.82
N MET A 138 -12.69 9.30 7.97
CA MET A 138 -13.23 8.64 9.16
C MET A 138 -14.56 9.25 9.62
N GLY A 139 -14.80 10.54 9.35
CA GLY A 139 -16.12 11.17 9.52
C GLY A 139 -17.19 10.52 8.62
N GLY A 140 -16.92 10.32 7.33
CA GLY A 140 -17.85 9.66 6.40
C GLY A 140 -18.03 8.15 6.65
N ILE A 141 -17.12 7.52 7.41
CA ILE A 141 -17.32 6.16 7.95
C ILE A 141 -18.20 6.23 9.21
N MET A 142 -17.93 7.18 10.11
CA MET A 142 -18.67 7.36 11.36
C MET A 142 -20.12 7.82 11.11
N ASP A 143 -20.36 8.74 10.18
CA ASP A 143 -21.71 9.19 9.80
C ASP A 143 -22.56 7.99 9.34
N ARG A 144 -21.98 7.07 8.55
CA ARG A 144 -22.62 5.82 8.11
C ARG A 144 -22.85 4.81 9.24
N ILE A 145 -22.16 4.95 10.38
CA ILE A 145 -22.36 4.14 11.59
C ILE A 145 -23.39 4.81 12.51
N LEU A 146 -23.45 6.15 12.54
CA LEU A 146 -24.36 6.94 13.37
C LEU A 146 -25.75 7.15 12.73
N GLU A 147 -25.89 7.06 11.40
CA GLU A 147 -27.19 7.08 10.72
C GLU A 147 -27.96 5.75 10.89
N ALA A 148 -27.30 4.67 11.37
CA ALA A 148 -27.93 3.38 11.62
C ALA A 148 -28.77 3.41 12.92
N THR A 149 -30.09 3.46 12.78
CA THR A 149 -31.01 3.57 13.93
C THR A 149 -31.39 2.25 14.61
N GLY A 150 -31.12 1.11 13.95
CA GLY A 150 -31.42 -0.24 14.44
C GLY A 150 -30.80 -1.33 13.54
N LEU A 151 -30.92 -2.59 13.95
CA LEU A 151 -30.52 -3.76 13.14
C LEU A 151 -31.54 -4.08 12.03
N ASP A 152 -32.68 -3.42 12.08
CA ASP A 152 -33.88 -3.55 11.26
C ASP A 152 -34.12 -2.34 10.32
N ASP A 153 -33.18 -1.39 10.29
CA ASP A 153 -33.21 -0.22 9.40
C ASP A 153 -33.00 -0.65 7.92
N PRO A 154 -33.93 -0.36 6.98
CA PRO A 154 -33.80 -0.77 5.58
C PRO A 154 -32.67 -0.05 4.82
N LYS A 155 -31.97 0.92 5.43
CA LYS A 155 -30.72 1.50 4.91
C LYS A 155 -29.46 0.75 5.36
N LEU A 156 -29.55 -0.19 6.31
CA LEU A 156 -28.39 -0.85 6.90
C LEU A 156 -27.68 -1.75 5.86
N ALA A 157 -26.55 -1.27 5.35
CA ALA A 157 -25.89 -1.91 4.20
C ALA A 157 -25.15 -3.23 4.53
N TYR A 158 -24.77 -3.45 5.79
CA TYR A 158 -23.95 -4.61 6.22
C TYR A 158 -24.25 -5.04 7.67
N GLU A 159 -24.30 -6.35 7.90
CA GLU A 159 -24.21 -6.98 9.23
C GLU A 159 -22.78 -7.54 9.42
N VAL A 160 -22.20 -7.44 10.63
CA VAL A 160 -20.92 -8.06 10.97
C VAL A 160 -21.09 -9.02 12.14
N ARG A 161 -20.84 -10.32 11.90
CA ARG A 161 -21.00 -11.40 12.89
C ARG A 161 -19.72 -12.23 12.98
N PHE A 162 -19.02 -12.13 14.12
CA PHE A 162 -17.78 -12.88 14.36
C PHE A 162 -18.08 -14.27 14.95
N LEU A 163 -17.44 -15.31 14.41
CA LEU A 163 -17.52 -16.69 14.92
C LEU A 163 -16.12 -17.33 14.90
N TYR A 164 -15.66 -17.79 16.07
CA TYR A 164 -14.39 -18.49 16.26
C TYR A 164 -14.64 -19.93 16.73
N PRO A 165 -14.17 -20.95 15.98
CA PRO A 165 -13.81 -22.25 16.57
C PRO A 165 -12.33 -22.33 17.07
N LEU A 166 -11.75 -23.54 17.34
CA LEU A 166 -10.30 -23.78 17.64
C LEU A 166 -9.65 -24.88 16.74
N PHE A 167 -8.33 -24.84 16.42
CA PHE A 167 -7.65 -25.68 15.39
C PHE A 167 -6.14 -26.07 15.63
N SER A 168 -5.65 -27.10 14.92
CA SER A 168 -4.32 -27.79 14.99
C SER A 168 -3.90 -28.41 13.62
N SER A 169 -2.74 -29.07 13.43
CA SER A 169 -2.04 -29.15 12.11
C SER A 169 -1.67 -30.50 11.45
N ASP A 170 -1.26 -30.45 10.16
CA ASP A 170 -0.01 -30.94 9.47
C ASP A 170 -0.26 -30.94 7.90
N GLU A 171 0.56 -31.31 6.89
CA GLU A 171 2.01 -31.63 6.68
C GLU A 171 2.44 -31.34 5.19
N ILE A 172 3.51 -31.98 4.65
CA ILE A 172 4.33 -31.64 3.44
C ILE A 172 4.86 -32.91 2.71
N TYR A 173 5.29 -32.84 1.42
CA TYR A 173 6.31 -33.73 0.80
C TYR A 173 7.25 -33.02 -0.22
N THR A 174 8.36 -33.66 -0.66
CA THR A 174 9.48 -33.06 -1.44
C THR A 174 10.10 -33.99 -2.51
N THR A 175 10.90 -33.45 -3.47
CA THR A 175 11.95 -34.18 -4.24
C THR A 175 13.13 -33.25 -4.62
N ASN A 176 14.18 -33.75 -5.30
CA ASN A 176 15.53 -33.14 -5.38
C ASN A 176 16.18 -33.13 -6.78
N ASN A 177 17.35 -32.47 -6.85
CA ASN A 177 18.47 -32.55 -7.82
C ASN A 177 18.55 -31.40 -8.85
N GLY A 178 19.78 -31.02 -9.22
CA GLY A 178 20.06 -29.95 -10.17
C GLY A 178 21.50 -29.93 -10.69
N ASP A 179 21.72 -29.07 -11.68
CA ASP A 179 23.01 -28.68 -12.28
C ASP A 179 22.95 -27.16 -12.55
N ILE A 180 24.10 -26.47 -12.58
CA ILE A 180 24.18 -25.00 -12.51
C ILE A 180 25.03 -24.43 -13.65
N PHE A 181 24.50 -23.45 -14.40
CA PHE A 181 25.26 -22.39 -15.06
C PHE A 181 24.40 -21.10 -15.20
N GLU A 182 25.00 -19.98 -15.58
CA GLU A 182 24.77 -18.70 -14.90
C GLU A 182 24.33 -17.52 -15.82
N GLN A 183 23.46 -16.65 -15.26
CA GLN A 183 23.09 -15.25 -15.56
C GLN A 183 23.39 -14.58 -16.93
N ALA A 184 22.53 -13.70 -17.47
CA ALA A 184 21.19 -13.23 -17.07
C ALA A 184 20.52 -12.42 -18.20
N SER A 185 19.18 -12.28 -18.15
CA SER A 185 18.44 -11.18 -18.80
C SER A 185 17.02 -11.00 -18.25
N HIS A 186 16.39 -9.88 -18.61
CA HIS A 186 15.17 -9.31 -18.02
C HIS A 186 13.86 -10.09 -18.25
N THR A 187 12.91 -9.84 -17.34
CA THR A 187 11.44 -9.85 -17.53
C THR A 187 10.82 -11.05 -18.26
N ILE A 188 10.39 -12.05 -17.48
CA ILE A 188 9.50 -13.13 -17.96
C ILE A 188 8.36 -13.32 -16.95
N ILE A 189 7.17 -12.79 -17.28
CA ILE A 189 5.91 -13.46 -16.91
C ILE A 189 5.95 -14.81 -17.64
N PRO A 190 5.79 -15.96 -16.96
CA PRO A 190 6.02 -17.25 -17.60
C PRO A 190 5.10 -17.46 -18.80
N ASP A 191 5.70 -17.62 -19.99
CA ASP A 191 5.01 -18.31 -21.08
C ASP A 191 4.75 -19.73 -20.60
N ILE A 192 3.48 -20.14 -20.64
CA ILE A 192 3.01 -21.38 -20.04
C ILE A 192 3.41 -22.61 -20.87
N ASN A 193 3.97 -22.39 -22.06
CA ASN A 193 4.49 -23.45 -22.93
C ASN A 193 5.98 -23.74 -22.70
N ASP A 194 6.69 -22.93 -21.91
CA ASP A 194 8.15 -23.05 -21.77
C ASP A 194 8.57 -24.16 -20.80
N ILE A 195 9.48 -25.03 -21.25
CA ILE A 195 9.97 -26.18 -20.47
C ILE A 195 10.78 -25.71 -19.22
N GLU A 196 11.21 -24.44 -19.20
CA GLU A 196 11.81 -23.81 -18.01
C GLU A 196 10.85 -23.66 -16.82
N VAL A 197 9.52 -23.70 -17.03
CA VAL A 197 8.53 -23.68 -15.95
C VAL A 197 8.79 -24.80 -14.93
N VAL A 198 9.25 -25.96 -15.41
CA VAL A 198 9.60 -27.13 -14.58
C VAL A 198 10.90 -26.88 -13.78
N LYS A 199 11.86 -26.11 -14.31
CA LYS A 199 13.11 -25.79 -13.62
C LYS A 199 12.96 -24.77 -12.48
N LYS A 200 11.91 -23.94 -12.50
CA LYS A 200 11.68 -22.90 -11.48
C LYS A 200 11.02 -23.39 -10.19
N GLY A 201 10.71 -24.70 -10.08
CA GLY A 201 10.06 -25.26 -8.90
C GLY A 201 8.59 -24.81 -8.73
N LEU A 202 7.97 -24.32 -9.80
CA LEU A 202 6.59 -23.82 -9.76
C LEU A 202 5.60 -24.98 -9.56
N ASN A 203 4.75 -24.85 -8.55
CA ASN A 203 3.75 -25.85 -8.20
C ASN A 203 2.38 -25.50 -8.79
N PHE A 204 1.91 -26.28 -9.76
CA PHE A 204 0.57 -26.17 -10.36
C PHE A 204 -0.43 -27.20 -9.77
N ASN A 205 -0.04 -27.97 -8.76
CA ASN A 205 -0.83 -29.08 -8.22
C ASN A 205 -1.88 -28.54 -7.23
N TYR A 206 -2.92 -27.94 -7.79
CA TYR A 206 -4.03 -27.32 -7.05
C TYR A 206 -5.38 -27.88 -7.51
N SER A 207 -6.23 -28.29 -6.55
CA SER A 207 -7.64 -28.58 -6.83
C SER A 207 -8.53 -27.40 -6.44
N ILE A 208 -9.74 -27.35 -7.02
CA ILE A 208 -10.70 -26.26 -6.84
C ILE A 208 -12.08 -26.84 -6.52
N SER A 209 -12.62 -26.50 -5.36
CA SER A 209 -14.03 -26.71 -5.00
C SER A 209 -14.76 -25.36 -4.97
N HIS A 210 -16.05 -25.33 -5.26
CA HIS A 210 -16.82 -24.08 -5.30
C HIS A 210 -18.30 -24.28 -5.00
N VAL A 211 -18.93 -23.26 -4.42
CA VAL A 211 -20.38 -23.22 -4.25
C VAL A 211 -21.03 -22.93 -5.62
N LYS A 212 -22.11 -23.64 -5.95
CA LYS A 212 -22.86 -23.46 -7.21
C LYS A 212 -23.30 -21.99 -7.36
N GLY A 213 -22.83 -21.33 -8.43
CA GLY A 213 -23.04 -19.90 -8.68
C GLY A 213 -21.74 -19.08 -8.63
N SER A 214 -20.67 -19.60 -8.04
CA SER A 214 -19.40 -18.89 -7.83
C SER A 214 -18.49 -18.81 -9.06
N GLN A 215 -18.98 -19.14 -10.26
CA GLN A 215 -18.15 -19.28 -11.46
C GLN A 215 -17.43 -17.99 -11.90
N SER A 216 -17.89 -16.82 -11.45
CA SER A 216 -17.24 -15.51 -11.69
C SER A 216 -15.87 -15.37 -11.00
N ILE A 217 -15.64 -16.07 -9.89
CA ILE A 217 -14.41 -15.97 -9.08
C ILE A 217 -13.60 -17.28 -9.05
N ILE A 218 -13.84 -18.19 -10.00
CA ILE A 218 -12.97 -19.37 -10.20
C ILE A 218 -11.73 -18.92 -11.00
N PRO A 219 -10.51 -19.07 -10.46
CA PRO A 219 -9.29 -18.84 -11.24
C PRO A 219 -9.12 -19.94 -12.30
N ILE A 220 -8.64 -19.54 -13.47
CA ILE A 220 -8.40 -20.39 -14.65
C ILE A 220 -7.08 -21.17 -14.49
N LYS A 221 -6.15 -20.59 -13.73
CA LYS A 221 -4.87 -21.19 -13.39
C LYS A 221 -4.51 -20.80 -11.96
N VAL A 222 -4.00 -21.75 -11.20
CA VAL A 222 -3.46 -21.56 -9.86
C VAL A 222 -2.08 -22.19 -9.83
N PHE A 223 -1.10 -21.47 -9.30
CA PHE A 223 0.21 -22.03 -8.99
C PHE A 223 0.91 -21.26 -7.88
N ASP A 224 1.93 -21.84 -7.27
CA ASP A 224 2.84 -21.16 -6.35
C ASP A 224 4.32 -21.31 -6.76
N ASP A 225 5.18 -20.43 -6.25
CA ASP A 225 6.65 -20.46 -6.43
C ASP A 225 7.40 -20.85 -5.14
N GLY A 226 6.73 -21.53 -4.21
CA GLY A 226 7.19 -21.80 -2.85
C GLY A 226 7.14 -20.59 -1.91
N LYS A 227 6.92 -19.37 -2.43
CA LYS A 227 6.87 -18.12 -1.64
C LYS A 227 5.53 -17.40 -1.77
N PHE A 228 4.99 -17.26 -2.97
CA PHE A 228 3.75 -16.56 -3.31
C PHE A 228 2.83 -17.46 -4.15
N THR A 229 1.51 -17.25 -4.05
CA THR A 229 0.51 -17.98 -4.85
C THR A 229 -0.11 -17.06 -5.90
N TYR A 230 -0.22 -17.52 -7.14
CA TYR A 230 -0.63 -16.77 -8.32
C TYR A 230 -1.94 -17.32 -8.87
N LEU A 231 -2.99 -16.49 -8.90
CA LEU A 231 -4.33 -16.86 -9.36
C LEU A 231 -4.68 -16.10 -10.64
N GLN A 232 -4.85 -16.79 -11.78
CA GLN A 232 -5.12 -16.14 -13.07
C GLN A 232 -6.61 -16.11 -13.42
N PHE A 233 -7.13 -14.97 -13.87
CA PHE A 233 -8.53 -14.75 -14.24
C PHE A 233 -8.69 -14.31 -15.72
N ASN A 234 -9.91 -14.36 -16.28
CA ASN A 234 -10.15 -14.03 -17.71
C ASN A 234 -10.30 -12.53 -18.00
N LYS A 235 -10.64 -11.70 -17.01
CA LYS A 235 -11.00 -10.29 -17.19
C LYS A 235 -10.45 -9.42 -16.06
N ILE A 236 -10.11 -8.19 -16.42
CA ILE A 236 -9.38 -7.24 -15.56
C ILE A 236 -10.31 -6.39 -14.66
N ASN A 237 -11.62 -6.31 -14.96
CA ASN A 237 -12.55 -5.43 -14.24
C ASN A 237 -13.82 -6.17 -13.80
N SER A 238 -13.90 -6.49 -12.50
CA SER A 238 -14.96 -6.01 -11.58
C SER A 238 -14.93 -6.70 -10.21
N ASP A 239 -14.53 -7.96 -10.16
CA ASP A 239 -14.96 -8.90 -9.09
C ASP A 239 -13.82 -9.74 -8.45
N PHE A 240 -12.62 -9.17 -8.29
CA PHE A 240 -11.53 -9.88 -7.59
C PHE A 240 -11.94 -10.24 -6.14
N PRO A 241 -11.87 -11.53 -5.75
CA PRO A 241 -12.34 -11.97 -4.44
C PRO A 241 -11.38 -11.58 -3.32
N ALA A 242 -11.93 -11.39 -2.12
CA ALA A 242 -11.14 -11.36 -0.89
C ALA A 242 -10.56 -12.75 -0.64
N VAL A 243 -9.25 -12.82 -0.36
CA VAL A 243 -8.54 -14.07 -0.08
C VAL A 243 -8.38 -14.28 1.42
N PHE A 244 -8.76 -15.47 1.86
CA PHE A 244 -8.53 -15.98 3.19
C PHE A 244 -7.61 -17.18 3.09
N MET A 245 -6.53 -17.21 3.87
CA MET A 245 -5.85 -18.46 4.20
C MET A 245 -6.76 -19.23 5.14
N VAL A 246 -6.91 -20.52 4.89
CA VAL A 246 -7.53 -21.46 5.83
C VAL A 246 -6.38 -22.08 6.63
N ASP A 247 -6.35 -21.83 7.94
CA ASP A 247 -5.30 -22.37 8.82
C ASP A 247 -5.35 -23.90 8.92
N SER A 248 -4.43 -24.51 9.66
CA SER A 248 -4.14 -25.93 9.56
C SER A 248 -5.27 -26.89 9.98
N ALA A 249 -6.33 -26.43 10.65
CA ALA A 249 -7.59 -27.18 10.72
C ALA A 249 -8.85 -26.41 10.29
N GLY A 250 -8.70 -25.16 9.83
CA GLY A 250 -9.74 -24.48 9.05
C GLY A 250 -9.91 -22.94 9.16
N TYR A 251 -9.11 -22.15 9.91
CA TYR A 251 -9.47 -20.73 10.13
C TYR A 251 -9.20 -19.85 8.94
N GLU A 252 -10.28 -19.30 8.40
CA GLU A 252 -10.23 -18.21 7.43
C GLU A 252 -9.67 -16.93 8.07
N SER A 253 -8.37 -16.75 7.88
CA SER A 253 -7.62 -15.54 8.22
C SER A 253 -7.31 -14.77 6.94
N LEU A 254 -7.57 -13.45 6.94
CA LEU A 254 -7.20 -12.60 5.80
C LEU A 254 -5.70 -12.67 5.51
N VAL A 255 -5.34 -12.60 4.23
CA VAL A 255 -3.95 -12.56 3.77
C VAL A 255 -3.69 -11.35 2.89
N ASN A 256 -2.46 -10.84 2.92
CA ASN A 256 -2.03 -9.83 1.97
C ASN A 256 -2.00 -10.42 0.56
N PHE A 257 -2.59 -9.70 -0.38
CA PHE A 257 -2.51 -9.97 -1.80
C PHE A 257 -2.46 -8.65 -2.58
N ARG A 258 -1.92 -8.72 -3.79
CA ARG A 258 -1.86 -7.62 -4.76
C ARG A 258 -2.32 -8.10 -6.14
N THR A 259 -2.78 -7.21 -7.00
CA THR A 259 -3.12 -7.54 -8.39
C THR A 259 -2.02 -7.08 -9.35
N ALA A 260 -1.80 -7.85 -10.42
CA ALA A 260 -0.91 -7.50 -11.52
C ALA A 260 -1.45 -8.15 -12.81
N ASP A 261 -1.68 -7.35 -13.85
CA ASP A 261 -2.35 -7.78 -15.09
C ASP A 261 -3.66 -8.55 -14.83
N ASN A 262 -3.71 -9.84 -15.18
CA ASN A 262 -4.84 -10.74 -14.90
C ASN A 262 -4.57 -11.73 -13.74
N TYR A 263 -3.57 -11.45 -12.91
CA TYR A 263 -3.22 -12.23 -11.73
C TYR A 263 -3.60 -11.53 -10.42
N LEU A 264 -4.16 -12.30 -9.49
CA LEU A 264 -4.13 -11.99 -8.06
C LEU A 264 -2.96 -12.75 -7.45
N ILE A 265 -2.00 -12.04 -6.88
CA ILE A 265 -0.79 -12.57 -6.26
C ILE A 265 -0.94 -12.49 -4.75
N ILE A 266 -1.07 -13.65 -4.11
CA ILE A 266 -1.13 -13.80 -2.66
C ILE A 266 0.30 -13.85 -2.13
N GLU A 267 0.61 -13.05 -1.10
CA GLU A 267 1.98 -12.87 -0.62
C GLU A 267 2.48 -13.99 0.32
N ARG A 268 1.92 -15.20 0.15
CA ARG A 268 2.31 -16.45 0.84
C ARG A 268 1.76 -17.68 0.09
N VAL A 269 2.26 -18.86 0.44
CA VAL A 269 1.68 -20.17 0.08
C VAL A 269 0.84 -20.71 1.25
N SER A 270 -0.12 -21.59 0.96
CA SER A 270 -0.99 -22.26 1.93
C SER A 270 -1.41 -23.64 1.45
N SER A 271 -1.77 -24.52 2.39
CA SER A 271 -2.57 -25.72 2.14
C SER A 271 -3.92 -25.42 1.51
N VAL A 272 -4.62 -24.38 1.98
CA VAL A 272 -5.96 -24.02 1.48
C VAL A 272 -6.16 -22.51 1.50
N PHE A 273 -6.77 -21.99 0.44
CA PHE A 273 -7.29 -20.61 0.38
C PHE A 273 -8.79 -20.62 0.10
N THR A 274 -9.58 -19.84 0.85
CA THR A 274 -10.95 -19.51 0.46
C THR A 274 -10.95 -18.15 -0.24
N LEU A 275 -11.52 -18.11 -1.44
CA LEU A 275 -11.86 -16.90 -2.19
C LEU A 275 -13.33 -16.56 -1.94
N ARG A 276 -13.63 -15.33 -1.53
CA ARG A 276 -15.01 -14.85 -1.31
C ARG A 276 -15.29 -13.57 -2.08
N ASN A 277 -16.45 -13.52 -2.73
CA ASN A 277 -17.04 -12.27 -3.26
C ASN A 277 -18.57 -12.36 -3.17
N GLY A 278 -19.17 -11.54 -2.30
CA GLY A 278 -20.60 -11.62 -1.99
C GLY A 278 -21.01 -13.02 -1.53
N SER A 279 -21.98 -13.62 -2.22
CA SER A 279 -22.43 -15.01 -2.01
C SER A 279 -21.55 -16.07 -2.68
N SER A 280 -20.57 -15.68 -3.51
CA SER A 280 -19.66 -16.60 -4.20
C SER A 280 -18.56 -17.06 -3.25
N THR A 281 -18.24 -18.36 -3.29
CA THR A 281 -17.16 -18.97 -2.50
C THR A 281 -16.47 -20.08 -3.30
N VAL A 282 -15.14 -19.97 -3.43
CA VAL A 282 -14.28 -20.93 -4.11
C VAL A 282 -13.13 -21.29 -3.17
N CYS A 283 -12.94 -22.58 -2.91
CA CYS A 283 -11.81 -23.08 -2.12
C CYS A 283 -10.75 -23.65 -3.05
N LEU A 284 -9.51 -23.18 -2.91
CA LEU A 284 -8.33 -23.69 -3.59
C LEU A 284 -7.55 -24.56 -2.61
N PHE A 285 -7.18 -25.76 -3.01
CA PHE A 285 -6.41 -26.71 -2.18
C PHE A 285 -5.07 -26.94 -2.86
N ASN A 286 -3.97 -26.76 -2.13
CA ASN A 286 -2.63 -27.07 -2.59
C ASN A 286 -2.34 -28.55 -2.28
N GLU A 287 -2.37 -29.39 -3.30
CA GLU A 287 -2.22 -30.85 -3.15
C GLU A 287 -0.78 -31.25 -2.80
N ASN A 288 0.20 -30.36 -2.93
CA ASN A 288 1.57 -30.54 -2.42
C ASN A 288 1.72 -30.15 -0.93
N MET A 289 0.74 -29.43 -0.37
CA MET A 289 0.65 -29.09 1.06
C MET A 289 -0.69 -29.58 1.64
N PRO A 290 -1.02 -30.88 1.53
CA PRO A 290 -2.36 -31.39 1.82
C PRO A 290 -2.79 -31.07 3.26
N PHE A 291 -3.96 -30.44 3.37
CA PHE A 291 -4.58 -30.02 4.63
C PHE A 291 -4.84 -31.20 5.57
N LYS A 292 -3.99 -31.39 6.59
CA LYS A 292 -4.28 -32.32 7.68
C LYS A 292 -4.89 -31.54 8.84
N LYS A 293 -6.21 -31.66 8.96
CA LYS A 293 -6.95 -31.19 10.12
C LYS A 293 -6.38 -31.88 11.37
N GLY A 294 -5.73 -31.12 12.25
CA GLY A 294 -5.19 -31.66 13.49
C GLY A 294 -6.24 -32.18 14.48
N LYS A 295 -5.72 -32.75 15.57
CA LYS A 295 -6.48 -33.34 16.68
C LYS A 295 -6.68 -32.35 17.82
#